data_AF-A0A7S6W1V7-F1
#
_entry.id   AF-A0A7S6W1V7-F1
#
_cell.length_a   1.000
_cell.length_b   1.000
_cell.length_c   1.000
_cell.angle_alpha   90.00
_cell.angle_beta   90.00
_cell.angle_gamma   90.00
#
_symmetry.space_group_name_H-M   'P 1'
#
loop_
_entity.id
_entity.type
_entity.pdbx_description
1 polymer ?
#
loop_
_entity_poly.entity_id
_entity_poly.type
_entity_poly.pdbx_seq_one_letter_code
_entity_poly.pdbx_strand_id
1 'polypeptide(L)'
;MTQLDPKDSTFEIFNQLCFELFHHYGSHFKSFEPSALIHAKPMQQLPEQASFDIFSLEFGHWYAKLSYAGMYLKIDAGWEFQLELKNQHGQIFQKSL
;
A
#
# COMPACT_ATOMS: atom_id res chain seq x y z
N MET A 1 3.34 7.98 -23.74
CA MET A 1 3.15 6.87 -22.79
C MET A 1 4.51 6.26 -22.57
N THR A 2 5.13 6.55 -21.42
CA THR A 2 6.44 5.99 -21.06
C THR A 2 6.20 4.54 -20.65
N GLN A 3 6.61 3.58 -21.49
CA GLN A 3 6.70 2.19 -21.08
C GLN A 3 7.78 2.13 -19.99
N LEU A 4 7.37 1.79 -18.76
CA LEU A 4 8.29 1.50 -17.68
C LEU A 4 9.04 0.21 -18.05
N ASP A 5 10.38 0.26 -17.99
CA ASP A 5 11.25 -0.87 -18.30
C ASP A 5 11.15 -1.91 -17.18
N PRO A 6 10.67 -3.15 -17.45
CA PRO A 6 10.53 -4.19 -16.43
C PRO A 6 11.87 -4.70 -15.85
N LYS A 7 13.02 -4.17 -16.30
CA LYS A 7 14.33 -4.41 -15.67
C LYS A 7 14.67 -3.42 -14.55
N ASP A 8 13.80 -2.46 -14.26
CA ASP A 8 14.03 -1.49 -13.21
C ASP A 8 13.87 -2.16 -11.85
N SER A 9 14.99 -2.53 -11.21
CA SER A 9 15.01 -3.18 -9.88
C SER A 9 14.12 -2.46 -8.84
N THR A 10 13.94 -1.16 -9.00
CA THR A 10 13.04 -0.29 -8.24
C THR A 10 11.58 -0.73 -8.30
N PHE A 11 11.14 -1.16 -9.48
CA PHE A 11 9.79 -1.65 -9.73
C PHE A 11 9.52 -2.98 -9.01
N GLU A 12 10.44 -3.94 -9.11
CA GLU A 12 10.33 -5.23 -8.43
C GLU A 12 10.37 -5.04 -6.90
N ILE A 13 11.24 -4.16 -6.40
CA ILE A 13 11.29 -3.80 -4.98
C ILE A 13 9.94 -3.22 -4.53
N PHE A 14 9.38 -2.25 -5.25
CA PHE A 14 8.10 -1.66 -4.88
C PHE A 14 6.95 -2.69 -4.87
N ASN A 15 6.90 -3.54 -5.89
CA ASN A 15 5.88 -4.59 -5.98
C ASN A 15 5.97 -5.54 -4.78
N GLN A 16 7.19 -5.97 -4.45
CA GLN A 16 7.45 -6.81 -3.28
C GLN A 16 7.02 -6.13 -1.97
N LEU A 17 7.37 -4.84 -1.78
CA LEU A 17 6.98 -4.07 -0.60
C LEU A 17 5.45 -3.97 -0.46
N CYS A 18 4.74 -3.74 -1.57
CA CYS A 18 3.27 -3.69 -1.56
C CYS A 18 2.65 -5.03 -1.18
N PHE A 19 3.17 -6.14 -1.71
CA PHE A 19 2.72 -7.48 -1.36
C PHE A 19 2.98 -7.81 0.11
N GLU A 20 4.17 -7.49 0.61
CA GLU A 20 4.52 -7.71 2.02
C GLU A 20 3.61 -6.91 2.96
N LEU A 21 3.36 -5.63 2.66
CA LEU A 21 2.43 -4.80 3.43
C LEU A 21 1.01 -5.37 3.39
N PHE A 22 0.50 -5.72 2.20
CA PHE A 22 -0.83 -6.30 2.04
C PHE A 22 -1.01 -7.60 2.85
N HIS A 23 -0.03 -8.50 2.81
CA HIS A 23 -0.07 -9.75 3.55
C HIS A 23 0.13 -9.57 5.07
N HIS A 24 1.08 -8.71 5.47
CA HIS A 24 1.36 -8.41 6.87
C HIS A 24 0.13 -7.78 7.55
N TYR A 25 -0.42 -6.73 6.95
CA TYR A 25 -1.65 -6.08 7.43
C TYR A 25 -2.82 -7.05 7.42
N GLY A 26 -2.97 -7.79 6.33
CA GLY A 26 -4.00 -8.81 6.17
C GLY A 26 -3.99 -9.91 7.24
N SER A 27 -2.87 -10.15 7.94
CA SER A 27 -2.74 -11.33 8.81
C SER A 27 -2.56 -10.99 10.28
N HIS A 28 -2.05 -9.80 10.59
CA HIS A 28 -1.55 -9.53 11.95
C HIS A 28 -1.94 -8.17 12.53
N PHE A 29 -2.51 -7.27 11.74
CA PHE A 29 -2.75 -5.90 12.18
C PHE A 29 -4.22 -5.68 12.55
N LYS A 30 -4.48 -5.34 13.82
CA LYS A 30 -5.84 -5.08 14.36
C LYS A 30 -6.03 -3.63 14.81
N SER A 31 -5.02 -2.78 14.65
CA SER A 31 -5.05 -1.40 15.12
C SER A 31 -5.53 -0.49 14.00
N PHE A 32 -6.57 0.31 14.29
CA PHE A 32 -7.04 1.43 13.47
C PHE A 32 -6.11 2.65 13.54
N GLU A 33 -4.87 2.52 14.02
CA GLU A 33 -3.93 3.65 14.02
C GLU A 33 -3.04 3.66 12.77
N PRO A 34 -2.96 4.80 12.07
CA PRO A 34 -2.13 4.94 10.87
C PRO A 34 -0.62 4.99 11.15
N SER A 35 -0.22 5.33 12.38
CA SER A 35 1.18 5.53 12.79
C SER A 35 2.05 4.30 12.52
N ALA A 36 1.50 3.10 12.75
CA ALA A 36 2.22 1.86 12.51
C ALA A 36 2.55 1.62 11.04
N LEU A 37 1.74 2.15 10.12
CA LEU A 37 2.00 2.08 8.69
C LEU A 37 3.19 2.96 8.34
N ILE A 38 3.15 4.22 8.78
CA ILE A 38 4.19 5.23 8.50
C ILE A 38 5.57 4.76 9.03
N HIS A 39 5.60 4.06 10.15
CA HIS A 39 6.82 3.55 10.75
C HIS A 39 7.20 2.13 10.31
N ALA A 40 6.40 1.49 9.44
CA ALA A 40 6.71 0.15 8.97
C ALA A 40 8.01 0.15 8.17
N LYS A 41 8.89 -0.82 8.44
CA LYS A 41 10.18 -0.97 7.73
C LYS A 41 10.05 -0.90 6.19
N PRO A 42 9.01 -1.49 5.56
CA PRO A 42 8.79 -1.34 4.12
C PRO A 42 8.64 0.11 3.64
N MET A 43 8.03 0.99 4.44
CA MET A 43 7.83 2.40 4.09
C MET A 43 9.14 3.18 4.02
N GLN A 44 10.15 2.77 4.78
CA GLN A 44 11.49 3.39 4.74
C GLN A 44 12.29 3.00 3.49
N GLN A 45 11.81 2.01 2.73
CA GLN A 45 12.49 1.46 1.56
C GLN A 45 11.77 1.81 0.25
N LEU A 46 10.82 2.75 0.31
CA LEU A 46 10.07 3.15 -0.87
C LEU A 46 10.98 3.86 -1.88
N PRO A 47 10.82 3.58 -3.19
CA PRO A 47 11.43 4.37 -4.24
C PRO A 47 11.11 5.86 -4.12
N GLU A 48 12.04 6.73 -4.52
CA GLU A 48 11.83 8.19 -4.52
C GLU A 48 10.61 8.63 -5.36
N GLN A 49 10.28 7.87 -6.40
CA GLN A 49 9.15 8.15 -7.30
C GLN A 49 7.82 7.58 -6.79
N ALA A 50 7.83 6.82 -5.70
CA ALA A 50 6.59 6.34 -5.09
C ALA A 50 5.89 7.48 -4.34
N SER A 51 4.58 7.56 -4.47
CA SER A 51 3.76 8.46 -3.67
C SER A 51 3.11 7.70 -2.53
N PHE A 52 3.13 8.28 -1.34
CA PHE A 52 2.40 7.79 -0.19
C PHE A 52 1.56 8.92 0.38
N ASP A 53 0.25 8.75 0.35
CA ASP A 53 -0.70 9.69 0.87
C ASP A 53 -1.47 9.05 2.03
N ILE A 54 -1.65 9.80 3.11
CA ILE A 54 -2.46 9.38 4.25
C ILE A 54 -3.39 10.50 4.67
N PHE A 55 -4.66 10.15 4.84
CA PHE A 55 -5.71 11.10 5.18
C PHE A 55 -6.47 10.56 6.39
N SER A 56 -6.51 11.33 7.46
CA SER A 56 -7.45 11.08 8.56
C SER A 56 -8.78 11.71 8.22
N LEU A 57 -9.85 10.96 8.48
CA LEU A 57 -11.22 11.44 8.50
C LEU A 57 -11.65 11.67 9.95
N GLU A 58 -12.88 12.16 10.13
CA GLU A 58 -13.50 12.26 11.45
C GLU A 58 -13.74 10.86 12.05
N PHE A 59 -13.81 10.78 13.38
CA PHE A 59 -14.15 9.55 14.14
C PHE A 59 -13.15 8.38 14.02
N GLY A 60 -11.87 8.67 13.81
CA GLY A 60 -10.82 7.63 13.82
C GLY A 60 -10.75 6.80 12.54
N HIS A 61 -11.51 7.17 11.51
CA HIS A 61 -11.38 6.60 10.19
C HIS A 61 -10.18 7.21 9.47
N TRP A 62 -9.45 6.43 8.70
CA TRP A 62 -8.37 6.92 7.86
C TRP A 62 -8.22 6.11 6.58
N TYR A 63 -7.62 6.76 5.60
CA TYR A 63 -7.30 6.19 4.31
C TYR A 63 -5.81 6.36 4.05
N ALA A 64 -5.17 5.34 3.52
CA ALA A 64 -3.84 5.46 2.95
C ALA A 64 -3.76 4.90 1.55
N LYS A 65 -2.92 5.51 0.72
CA LYS A 65 -2.61 5.01 -0.62
C LYS A 65 -1.12 5.12 -0.87
N LEU A 66 -0.52 3.97 -1.17
CA LEU A 66 0.82 3.86 -1.72
C LEU A 66 0.70 3.62 -3.23
N SER A 67 1.39 4.39 -4.06
CA SER A 67 1.29 4.26 -5.53
C SER A 67 2.64 4.44 -6.22
N TYR A 68 2.89 3.63 -7.22
CA TYR A 68 4.06 3.74 -8.10
C TYR A 68 3.79 3.04 -9.42
N ALA A 69 4.22 3.63 -10.54
CA ALA A 69 4.23 2.95 -11.84
C ALA A 69 2.90 2.29 -12.26
N GLY A 70 1.75 2.87 -11.87
CA GLY A 70 0.41 2.34 -12.19
C GLY A 70 -0.11 1.23 -11.26
N MET A 71 0.71 0.80 -10.29
CA MET A 71 0.35 -0.07 -9.18
C MET A 71 -0.06 0.75 -7.96
N TYR A 72 -0.83 0.15 -7.06
CA TYR A 72 -1.11 0.75 -5.76
C TYR A 72 -1.48 -0.28 -4.69
N LEU A 73 -1.22 0.08 -3.45
CA LEU A 73 -1.87 -0.47 -2.26
C LEU A 73 -2.75 0.61 -1.64
N LYS A 74 -4.03 0.31 -1.48
CA LYS A 74 -5.01 1.15 -0.77
C LYS A 74 -5.38 0.46 0.54
N ILE A 75 -5.45 1.26 1.60
CA ILE A 75 -5.92 0.86 2.92
C ILE A 75 -7.07 1.80 3.30
N ASP A 76 -8.21 1.21 3.62
CA ASP A 76 -9.37 1.90 4.17
C ASP A 76 -9.62 1.33 5.57
N ALA A 77 -9.48 2.17 6.59
CA ALA A 77 -9.57 1.78 7.98
C ALA A 77 -10.67 2.59 8.64
N GLY A 78 -11.76 1.93 9.04
CA GLY A 78 -12.89 2.56 9.71
C GLY A 78 -13.60 1.60 10.66
N TRP A 79 -14.83 1.21 10.34
CA TRP A 79 -15.52 0.14 11.07
C TRP A 79 -14.97 -1.27 10.73
N GLU A 80 -14.35 -1.37 9.56
CA GLU A 80 -13.67 -2.55 9.05
C GLU A 80 -12.36 -2.13 8.40
N PHE A 81 -11.45 -3.08 8.22
CA PHE A 81 -10.22 -2.89 7.46
C PHE A 81 -10.40 -3.46 6.07
N GLN A 82 -10.33 -2.60 5.04
CA GLN A 82 -10.30 -3.02 3.66
C GLN A 82 -8.93 -2.74 3.05
N LEU A 83 -8.34 -3.77 2.46
CA LEU A 83 -7.10 -3.70 1.72
C LEU A 83 -7.38 -3.96 0.26
N GLU A 84 -6.82 -3.14 -0.62
CA GLU A 84 -6.88 -3.31 -2.07
C GLU A 84 -5.50 -3.14 -2.70
N LEU A 85 -5.02 -4.17 -3.39
CA LEU A 85 -3.76 -4.17 -4.13
C LEU A 85 -4.05 -4.28 -5.63
N LYS A 86 -3.56 -3.31 -6.40
CA LYS A 86 -3.48 -3.41 -7.86
C LYS A 86 -2.04 -3.64 -8.29
N ASN A 87 -1.79 -4.78 -8.95
CA ASN A 87 -0.47 -5.09 -9.48
C ASN A 87 -0.24 -4.48 -10.88
N GLN A 88 0.97 -4.68 -11.42
CA GLN A 88 1.38 -4.18 -12.75
C GLN A 88 0.55 -4.69 -13.91
N HIS A 89 -0.04 -5.88 -13.79
CA HIS A 89 -0.90 -6.45 -14.82
C HIS A 89 -2.32 -5.89 -14.74
N GLY A 90 -2.59 -4.97 -13.81
CA GLY A 90 -3.90 -4.40 -13.57
C GLY A 90 -4.84 -5.33 -12.80
N GLN A 91 -4.36 -6.45 -12.27
CA GLN A 91 -5.15 -7.34 -11.44
C GLN A 91 -5.36 -6.70 -10.07
N ILE A 92 -6.59 -6.78 -9.57
CA ILE A 92 -6.99 -6.23 -8.28
C ILE A 92 -7.23 -7.38 -7.30
N PHE A 93 -6.59 -7.29 -6.14
CA PHE A 93 -6.76 -8.19 -5.02
C PHE A 93 -7.35 -7.41 -3.86
N GLN A 94 -8.40 -7.93 -3.24
CA GLN A 94 -9.09 -7.29 -2.13
C GLN A 94 -9.18 -8.23 -0.93
N LYS A 95 -9.11 -7.66 0.27
CA LYS A 95 -9.31 -8.38 1.54
C LYS A 95 -9.97 -7.48 2.57
N SER A 96 -11.04 -7.97 3.20
CA SER A 96 -11.66 -7.36 4.38
C SER A 96 -11.23 -8.11 5.66
N LEU A 97 -10.99 -7.39 6.76
CA LEU A 97 -10.55 -7.92 8.05
C LEU A 97 -11.50 -7.51 9.18
#